data_AF-A0A4V0HZS6-F1
#
_entry.id   AF-A0A4V0HZS6-F1
#
_cell.length_a   1.000
_cell.length_b   1.000
_cell.length_c   1.000
_cell.angle_alpha   90.00
_cell.angle_beta   90.00
_cell.angle_gamma   90.00
#
_symmetry.space_group_name_H-M   'P 1'
#
loop_
_entity.id
_entity.type
_entity.pdbx_description
1 polymer ?
#
loop_
_entity_poly.entity_id
_entity_poly.type
_entity_poly.pdbx_seq_one_letter_code
_entity_poly.pdbx_strand_id
1 'polypeptide(L)'
;MTARTPHFPDLPDDAADRVGPDCRATVSRLQLVMDGDLIAAALDADPHPGVCSACRDRVAAARLVLSVLATPEPVTLPAGMTDRIVDALCADHVAEKEQRFRRIRRRAYAGALGVPAALAASVALIGWLNPPAPQPKPPRHDMLPFVKPEPDVAPPPRAVAQLKPMRIGDELSKAGVALLEAPRVVAEPVAATPDVFAKLADALTKPMAAVPDEPAARTALAELPDVALTGLEPLRGTAQKAFARLMRDVGTVSVKPKS
;
A
#
# COMPACT_ATOMS: atom_id res chain seq x y z
N MET A 1 -47.09 -10.67 18.27
CA MET A 1 -46.64 -9.27 18.20
C MET A 1 -45.41 -9.21 17.30
N THR A 2 -45.61 -8.89 16.03
CA THR A 2 -44.52 -8.81 15.03
C THR A 2 -43.91 -7.41 15.11
N ALA A 3 -42.66 -7.33 15.58
CA ALA A 3 -41.92 -6.08 15.67
C ALA A 3 -41.61 -5.57 14.26
N ARG A 4 -42.15 -4.41 13.91
CA ARG A 4 -41.91 -3.72 12.64
C ARG A 4 -40.52 -3.11 12.70
N THR A 5 -39.59 -3.63 11.92
CA THR A 5 -38.22 -3.13 11.82
C THR A 5 -38.23 -1.67 11.36
N PRO A 6 -37.56 -0.73 12.06
CA PRO A 6 -37.42 0.63 11.55
C PRO A 6 -36.56 0.57 10.28
N HIS A 7 -37.19 0.88 9.15
CA HIS A 7 -36.49 1.08 7.89
C HIS A 7 -35.68 2.37 8.02
N PHE A 8 -34.38 2.25 8.28
CA PHE A 8 -33.46 3.35 8.11
C PHE A 8 -33.33 3.58 6.60
N PRO A 9 -33.68 4.76 6.08
CA PRO A 9 -33.44 5.04 4.68
C PRO A 9 -31.94 4.97 4.46
N ASP A 10 -31.51 4.10 3.55
CA ASP A 10 -30.16 4.10 3.01
C ASP A 10 -29.92 5.52 2.45
N LEU A 11 -29.16 6.33 3.18
CA LEU A 11 -28.69 7.59 2.66
C LEU A 11 -27.69 7.24 1.56
N PRO A 12 -27.94 7.63 0.30
CA PRO A 12 -27.08 7.27 -0.82
C PRO A 12 -25.66 7.77 -0.53
N ASP A 13 -24.65 6.94 -0.83
CA ASP A 13 -23.22 7.25 -0.68
C ASP A 13 -22.79 8.52 -1.48
N ASP A 14 -23.68 9.08 -2.30
CA ASP A 14 -23.52 10.33 -3.06
C ASP A 14 -23.58 11.61 -2.20
N ALA A 15 -23.71 11.52 -0.87
CA ALA A 15 -23.81 12.71 -0.01
C ALA A 15 -22.56 13.59 -0.08
N ALA A 16 -21.39 13.02 -0.36
CA ALA A 16 -20.14 13.76 -0.59
C ALA A 16 -20.14 14.50 -1.95
N ASP A 17 -20.85 13.96 -2.95
CA ASP A 17 -20.91 14.53 -4.31
C ASP A 17 -21.93 15.67 -4.45
N ARG A 18 -22.74 15.93 -3.41
CA ARG A 18 -23.71 17.03 -3.37
C ARG A 18 -23.12 18.36 -2.90
N VAL A 19 -21.80 18.53 -2.91
CA VAL A 19 -21.19 19.84 -2.67
C VAL A 19 -21.34 20.67 -3.94
N GLY A 20 -22.33 21.58 -3.93
CA GLY A 20 -22.51 22.56 -5.00
C GLY A 20 -21.21 23.33 -5.28
N PRO A 21 -20.99 23.79 -6.52
CA PRO A 21 -19.74 24.45 -6.91
C PRO A 21 -19.41 25.65 -6.02
N ASP A 22 -20.43 26.40 -5.61
CA ASP A 22 -20.30 27.58 -4.74
C ASP A 22 -19.82 27.24 -3.32
N CYS A 23 -20.05 26.00 -2.86
CA CYS A 23 -19.64 25.54 -1.53
C CYS A 23 -18.21 24.99 -1.49
N ARG A 24 -17.58 24.75 -2.66
CA ARG A 24 -16.27 24.06 -2.74
C ARG A 24 -15.18 24.83 -2.00
N ALA A 25 -15.12 26.15 -2.17
CA ALA A 25 -14.11 26.98 -1.53
C ALA A 25 -14.19 26.88 0.01
N THR A 26 -15.40 26.92 0.57
CA THR A 26 -15.63 26.75 2.02
C THR A 26 -15.24 25.37 2.50
N VAL A 27 -15.63 24.32 1.78
CA VAL A 27 -15.29 22.93 2.15
C VAL A 27 -13.78 22.71 2.09
N SER A 28 -13.10 23.21 1.06
CA SER A 28 -11.64 23.13 0.97
C SER A 28 -10.95 23.88 2.11
N ARG A 29 -11.45 25.07 2.48
CA ARG A 29 -10.90 25.82 3.61
C ARG A 29 -11.11 25.10 4.94
N LEU A 30 -12.30 24.51 5.12
CA LEU A 30 -12.62 23.69 6.30
C LEU A 30 -11.68 22.50 6.41
N GLN A 31 -11.42 21.80 5.30
CA GLN A 31 -10.47 20.70 5.25
C GLN A 31 -9.05 21.13 5.65
N LEU A 32 -8.55 22.24 5.08
CA LEU A 32 -7.23 22.79 5.45
C LEU A 32 -7.12 23.17 6.93
N VAL A 33 -8.20 23.67 7.55
CA VAL A 33 -8.22 23.94 8.99
C VAL A 33 -8.20 22.65 9.81
N MET A 34 -8.96 21.63 9.40
CA MET A 34 -8.98 20.32 10.07
C MET A 34 -7.66 19.55 9.93
N ASP A 35 -6.95 19.73 8.82
CA ASP A 35 -5.64 19.16 8.57
C ASP A 35 -4.50 19.93 9.27
N GLY A 36 -4.80 21.11 9.85
CA GLY A 36 -3.85 21.95 10.57
C GLY A 36 -3.01 22.88 9.67
N ASP A 37 -3.30 22.93 8.37
CA ASP A 37 -2.63 23.82 7.40
C ASP A 37 -3.09 25.28 7.55
N LEU A 38 -4.26 25.51 8.14
CA LEU A 38 -4.80 26.84 8.44
C LEU A 38 -5.29 26.93 9.90
N ILE A 39 -5.20 28.14 10.47
CA ILE A 39 -5.75 28.41 11.81
C ILE A 39 -7.28 28.52 11.77
N ALA A 40 -7.95 28.21 12.88
CA ALA A 40 -9.41 28.24 12.99
C ALA A 40 -10.06 29.58 12.60
N ALA A 41 -9.36 30.72 12.83
CA ALA A 41 -9.82 32.05 12.45
C ALA A 41 -9.99 32.22 10.92
N ALA A 42 -9.37 31.37 10.09
CA ALA A 42 -9.57 31.37 8.64
C ALA A 42 -11.02 31.05 8.24
N LEU A 43 -11.76 30.33 9.11
CA LEU A 43 -13.19 30.06 8.90
C LEU A 43 -14.05 31.31 9.09
N ASP A 44 -13.63 32.29 9.89
CA ASP A 44 -14.35 33.56 10.08
C ASP A 44 -14.18 34.50 8.88
N ALA A 45 -13.08 34.36 8.14
CA ALA A 45 -12.83 35.11 6.91
C ALA A 45 -13.61 34.57 5.70
N ASP A 46 -14.41 33.51 5.86
CA ASP A 46 -15.27 33.00 4.79
C ASP A 46 -16.66 33.65 4.85
N PRO A 47 -17.06 34.45 3.84
CA PRO A 47 -18.40 35.05 3.82
C PRO A 47 -19.50 34.05 3.45
N HIS A 48 -19.17 32.92 2.83
CA HIS A 48 -20.15 32.00 2.26
C HIS A 48 -21.10 31.33 3.30
N PRO A 49 -20.65 30.93 4.51
CA PRO A 49 -21.53 30.50 5.60
C PRO A 49 -22.61 31.53 6.00
N GLY A 50 -22.38 32.81 5.71
CA GLY A 50 -23.38 33.86 5.89
C GLY A 50 -24.61 33.67 5.00
N VAL A 51 -24.42 33.17 3.78
CA VAL A 51 -25.48 33.02 2.76
C VAL A 51 -25.95 31.56 2.54
N CYS A 52 -25.15 30.58 2.93
CA CYS A 52 -25.46 29.15 2.74
C CYS A 52 -25.64 28.42 4.09
N SER A 53 -26.85 27.93 4.37
CA SER A 53 -27.16 27.19 5.61
C SER A 53 -26.33 25.91 5.77
N ALA A 54 -26.17 25.14 4.69
CA ALA A 54 -25.39 23.90 4.73
C ALA A 54 -23.92 24.15 5.09
N CYS A 55 -23.30 25.20 4.54
CA CYS A 55 -21.94 25.57 4.90
C CYS A 55 -21.84 26.16 6.31
N ARG A 56 -22.88 26.86 6.78
CA ARG A 56 -22.98 27.32 8.17
C ARG A 56 -22.95 26.17 9.16
N ASP A 57 -23.76 25.14 8.92
CA ASP A 57 -23.84 23.96 9.79
C ASP A 57 -22.51 23.20 9.81
N ARG A 58 -21.86 23.06 8.65
CA ARG A 58 -20.53 22.44 8.54
C ARG A 58 -19.46 23.20 9.32
N VAL A 59 -19.42 24.54 9.19
CA VAL A 59 -18.46 25.37 9.93
C VAL A 59 -18.74 25.32 11.43
N ALA A 60 -20.00 25.32 11.85
CA ALA A 60 -20.36 25.16 13.26
C ALA A 60 -19.90 23.80 13.83
N ALA A 61 -20.13 22.71 13.08
CA ALA A 61 -19.67 21.38 13.45
C ALA A 61 -18.15 21.29 13.54
N ALA A 62 -17.42 21.85 12.56
CA ALA A 62 -15.96 21.89 12.57
C ALA A 62 -15.43 22.66 13.79
N ARG A 63 -16.04 23.79 14.15
CA ARG A 63 -15.66 24.54 15.36
C ARG A 63 -15.84 23.76 16.64
N LEU A 64 -16.92 23.00 16.76
CA LEU A 64 -17.16 22.14 17.91
C LEU A 64 -16.08 21.05 18.03
N VAL A 65 -15.71 20.43 16.91
CA VAL A 65 -14.62 19.44 16.89
C VAL A 65 -13.29 20.10 17.27
N LEU A 66 -12.98 21.25 16.67
CA LEU A 66 -11.75 21.99 16.98
C LEU A 66 -11.71 22.44 18.45
N SER A 67 -12.84 22.82 19.06
CA SER A 67 -12.86 23.22 20.47
C SER A 67 -12.63 22.04 21.41
N VAL A 68 -13.15 20.85 21.07
CA VAL A 68 -12.88 19.62 21.83
C VAL A 68 -11.40 19.23 21.71
N LEU A 69 -10.81 19.38 20.52
CA LEU A 69 -9.39 19.08 20.28
C LEU A 69 -8.45 20.14 20.89
N ALA A 70 -8.89 21.39 21.02
CA ALA A 70 -8.09 22.49 21.57
C ALA A 70 -7.83 22.38 23.08
N THR A 71 -8.59 21.54 23.79
CA THR A 71 -8.33 21.20 25.19
C THR A 71 -7.76 19.79 25.25
N PRO A 72 -6.49 19.56 24.86
CA PRO A 72 -5.88 18.25 25.01
C PRO A 72 -5.84 17.96 26.50
N GLU A 73 -6.63 16.99 26.94
CA GLU A 73 -6.40 16.37 28.23
C GLU A 73 -4.98 15.79 28.19
N PRO A 74 -4.09 16.18 29.12
CA PRO A 74 -2.71 15.70 29.09
C PRO A 74 -2.72 14.17 29.23
N VAL A 75 -2.51 13.48 28.11
CA VAL A 75 -2.43 12.03 28.09
C VAL A 75 -1.13 11.65 28.78
N THR A 76 -1.22 11.08 29.99
CA THR A 76 -0.06 10.53 30.69
C THR A 76 0.39 9.27 29.97
N LEU A 77 1.49 9.37 29.24
CA LEU A 77 2.11 8.22 28.59
C LEU A 77 2.83 7.36 29.65
N PRO A 78 2.76 6.02 29.57
CA PRO A 78 3.55 5.14 30.40
C PRO A 78 5.05 5.45 30.28
N ALA A 79 5.78 5.42 31.39
CA ALA A 79 7.22 5.62 31.39
C ALA A 79 7.91 4.62 30.44
N GLY A 80 8.82 5.11 29.59
CA GLY A 80 9.56 4.30 28.61
C GLY A 80 8.77 3.93 27.36
N MET A 81 7.55 4.43 27.14
CA MET A 81 6.80 4.18 25.90
C MET A 81 7.55 4.68 24.66
N THR A 82 8.17 5.87 24.75
CA THR A 82 8.97 6.43 23.65
C THR A 82 10.15 5.54 23.31
N ASP A 83 10.87 5.05 24.32
CA ASP A 83 12.02 4.16 24.13
C ASP A 83 11.59 2.85 23.45
N ARG A 84 10.47 2.25 23.89
CA ARG A 84 9.92 1.04 23.25
C ARG A 84 9.53 1.26 21.80
N ILE A 85 8.98 2.43 21.45
CA ILE A 85 8.63 2.76 20.05
C ILE A 85 9.91 2.90 19.22
N VAL A 86 10.93 3.59 19.75
CA VAL A 86 12.21 3.74 19.06
C VAL A 86 12.89 2.38 18.86
N ASP A 87 12.92 1.55 19.90
CA ASP A 87 13.47 0.19 19.83
C ASP A 87 12.74 -0.68 18.81
N ALA A 88 11.41 -0.61 18.76
CA ALA A 88 10.61 -1.31 17.76
C ALA A 88 10.92 -0.84 16.33
N LEU A 89 11.01 0.48 16.11
CA LEU A 89 11.36 1.04 14.80
C LEU A 89 12.79 0.67 14.37
N CYS A 90 13.74 0.67 15.31
CA CYS A 90 15.11 0.22 15.05
C CYS A 90 15.16 -1.26 14.70
N ALA A 91 14.43 -2.11 15.43
CA ALA A 91 14.34 -3.54 15.16
C ALA A 91 13.74 -3.82 13.77
N ASP A 92 12.66 -3.13 13.40
CA ASP A 92 12.03 -3.24 12.09
C ASP A 92 12.98 -2.82 10.96
N HIS A 93 13.72 -1.72 11.15
CA HIS A 93 14.68 -1.25 10.15
C HIS A 93 15.88 -2.21 9.97
N VAL A 94 16.34 -2.84 11.06
CA VAL A 94 17.38 -3.88 10.99
C VAL A 94 16.85 -5.13 10.28
N ALA A 95 15.63 -5.58 10.60
CA ALA A 95 14.99 -6.72 9.96
C ALA A 95 14.79 -6.50 8.45
N GLU A 96 14.37 -5.30 8.03
CA GLU A 96 14.21 -4.93 6.63
C GLU A 96 15.55 -4.98 5.88
N LYS A 97 16.62 -4.43 6.48
CA LYS A 97 17.97 -4.49 5.91
C LYS A 97 18.42 -5.93 5.74
N GLU A 98 18.24 -6.78 6.76
CA GLU A 98 18.59 -8.20 6.65
C GLU A 98 17.82 -8.90 5.54
N GLN A 99 16.50 -8.68 5.44
CA GLN A 99 15.68 -9.27 4.37
C GLN A 99 16.15 -8.81 2.99
N ARG A 100 16.48 -7.52 2.83
CA ARG A 100 17.03 -6.97 1.59
C ARG A 100 18.36 -7.61 1.23
N PHE A 101 19.28 -7.75 2.19
CA PHE A 101 20.56 -8.43 1.99
C PHE A 101 20.36 -9.91 1.64
N ARG A 102 19.43 -10.62 2.29
CA ARG A 102 19.10 -12.01 1.97
C ARG A 102 18.55 -12.14 0.55
N ARG A 103 17.66 -11.22 0.11
CA ARG A 103 17.13 -11.19 -1.27
C ARG A 103 18.24 -10.95 -2.30
N ILE A 104 19.14 -10.00 -2.04
CA ILE A 104 20.29 -9.73 -2.93
C ILE A 104 21.22 -10.94 -2.99
N ARG A 105 21.56 -11.54 -1.85
CA ARG A 105 22.39 -12.77 -1.81
C ARG A 105 21.74 -13.91 -2.59
N ARG A 106 20.45 -14.18 -2.39
CA ARG A 106 19.73 -15.23 -3.14
C ARG A 106 19.77 -14.98 -4.65
N ARG A 107 19.60 -13.73 -5.10
CA ARG A 107 19.72 -13.37 -6.53
C ARG A 107 21.15 -13.55 -7.05
N ALA A 108 22.15 -13.16 -6.26
CA ALA A 108 23.55 -13.34 -6.62
C ALA A 108 23.93 -14.83 -6.75
N TYR A 109 23.49 -15.68 -5.80
CA TYR A 109 23.73 -17.12 -5.87
C TYR A 109 22.97 -17.80 -7.03
N ALA A 110 21.72 -17.41 -7.27
CA ALA A 110 20.95 -17.91 -8.42
C ALA A 110 21.63 -17.52 -9.76
N GLY A 111 22.15 -16.30 -9.87
CA GLY A 111 22.90 -15.86 -11.05
C GLY A 111 24.24 -16.60 -11.21
N ALA A 112 24.98 -16.81 -10.12
CA ALA A 112 26.28 -17.47 -10.15
C ALA A 112 26.20 -18.93 -10.61
N LEU A 113 25.11 -19.64 -10.31
CA LEU A 113 24.89 -21.01 -10.80
C LEU A 113 24.40 -21.07 -12.25
N GLY A 114 23.73 -20.01 -12.74
CA GLY A 114 23.21 -19.97 -14.11
C GLY A 114 24.29 -19.75 -15.19
N VAL A 115 25.33 -18.98 -14.88
CA VAL A 115 26.41 -18.64 -15.83
C VAL A 115 27.19 -19.88 -16.34
N PRO A 116 27.71 -20.80 -15.49
CA PRO A 116 28.44 -21.96 -15.97
C PRO A 116 27.54 -22.95 -16.72
N ALA A 117 26.27 -23.08 -16.32
CA ALA A 117 25.30 -23.94 -17.02
C ALA A 117 24.98 -23.38 -18.43
N ALA A 118 24.78 -22.06 -18.56
CA ALA A 118 24.57 -21.42 -19.85
C ALA A 118 25.82 -21.50 -20.75
N LEU A 119 27.02 -21.33 -20.19
CA LEU A 119 28.29 -21.51 -20.92
C LEU A 119 28.45 -22.95 -21.40
N ALA A 120 28.24 -23.95 -20.54
CA ALA A 120 28.32 -25.35 -20.93
C ALA A 120 27.30 -25.72 -22.02
N ALA A 121 26.06 -25.23 -21.90
CA ALA A 121 25.04 -25.41 -22.92
C ALA A 121 25.42 -24.73 -24.25
N SER A 122 26.02 -23.53 -24.21
CA SER A 122 26.47 -22.84 -25.42
C SER A 122 27.63 -23.56 -26.12
N VAL A 123 28.59 -24.11 -25.37
CA VAL A 123 29.70 -24.91 -25.92
C VAL A 123 29.18 -26.20 -26.53
N ALA A 124 28.25 -26.89 -25.85
CA ALA A 124 27.62 -28.09 -26.37
C ALA A 124 26.84 -27.80 -27.67
N LEU A 125 26.10 -26.69 -27.73
CA LEU A 125 25.36 -26.28 -28.91
C LEU A 125 26.29 -25.94 -30.09
N ILE A 126 27.41 -25.24 -29.84
CA ILE A 126 28.42 -24.94 -30.88
C ILE A 126 29.05 -26.23 -31.40
N GLY A 127 29.40 -27.17 -30.51
CA GLY A 127 29.95 -28.47 -30.89
C GLY A 127 28.98 -29.32 -31.71
N TRP A 128 27.67 -29.19 -31.46
CA TRP A 128 26.64 -29.90 -32.22
C TRP A 128 26.38 -29.28 -33.60
N LEU A 129 26.37 -27.94 -33.69
CA LEU A 129 26.18 -27.22 -34.95
C LEU A 129 27.41 -27.24 -35.85
N ASN A 130 28.60 -27.44 -35.28
CA ASN A 130 29.86 -27.45 -36.01
C ASN A 130 30.59 -28.79 -35.77
N PRO A 131 30.06 -29.90 -36.31
CA PRO A 131 30.69 -31.20 -36.17
C PRO A 131 32.13 -31.11 -36.71
N PRO A 132 33.12 -31.69 -36.02
CA PRO A 132 34.51 -31.59 -36.43
C PRO A 132 34.63 -32.08 -37.86
N ALA A 133 35.05 -31.18 -38.75
CA ALA A 133 35.34 -31.54 -40.12
C ALA A 133 36.30 -32.76 -40.07
N PRO A 134 36.01 -33.83 -40.84
CA PRO A 134 36.84 -35.02 -40.85
C PRO A 134 38.28 -34.59 -41.09
N GLN A 135 39.15 -34.81 -40.10
CA GLN A 135 40.51 -34.30 -40.15
C GLN A 135 41.16 -34.82 -41.44
N PRO A 136 41.59 -33.94 -42.35
CA PRO A 136 42.38 -34.38 -43.49
C PRO A 136 43.65 -35.01 -42.92
N LYS A 137 43.89 -36.28 -43.28
CA LYS A 137 45.13 -37.00 -42.96
C LYS A 137 46.31 -36.05 -43.23
N PRO A 138 47.26 -35.91 -42.29
CA PRO A 138 48.33 -34.95 -42.45
C PRO A 138 49.10 -35.25 -43.74
N PRO A 139 49.12 -34.34 -44.73
CA PRO A 139 50.03 -34.46 -45.85
C PRO A 139 51.46 -34.25 -45.32
N ARG A 140 52.37 -35.12 -45.75
CA ARG A 140 53.80 -35.01 -45.47
C ARG A 140 54.29 -33.61 -45.85
N HIS A 141 54.97 -32.96 -44.92
CA HIS A 141 55.58 -31.65 -45.09
C HIS A 141 56.74 -31.73 -46.09
N ASP A 142 56.55 -31.18 -47.29
CA ASP A 142 57.64 -30.59 -48.06
C ASP A 142 57.64 -29.08 -47.82
N MET A 143 58.83 -28.57 -47.52
CA MET A 143 59.09 -27.22 -47.04
C MET A 143 58.79 -26.16 -48.10
N LEU A 144 57.97 -25.16 -47.77
CA LEU A 144 57.93 -23.88 -48.48
C LEU A 144 57.71 -22.69 -47.53
N PRO A 145 58.16 -21.48 -47.92
CA PRO A 145 58.67 -20.47 -47.01
C PRO A 145 57.60 -19.59 -46.36
N PHE A 146 57.99 -19.08 -45.21
CA PHE A 146 57.26 -18.21 -44.30
C PHE A 146 56.78 -16.92 -44.99
N VAL A 147 55.46 -16.78 -45.20
CA VAL A 147 54.82 -15.53 -45.60
C VAL A 147 54.23 -14.86 -44.35
N LYS A 148 54.65 -13.62 -44.12
CA LYS A 148 54.29 -12.76 -42.98
C LYS A 148 52.81 -12.35 -43.09
N PRO A 149 51.97 -12.57 -42.06
CA PRO A 149 50.56 -12.20 -42.12
C PRO A 149 50.37 -10.69 -41.94
N GLU A 150 49.54 -10.12 -42.81
CA GLU A 150 49.03 -8.75 -42.78
C GLU A 150 47.83 -8.67 -41.80
N PRO A 151 47.67 -7.58 -41.03
CA PRO A 151 46.66 -7.49 -39.97
C PRO A 151 45.26 -7.30 -40.54
N ASP A 152 44.40 -8.29 -40.33
CA ASP A 152 43.02 -8.31 -40.80
C ASP A 152 42.07 -7.53 -39.88
N VAL A 153 41.04 -7.00 -40.52
CA VAL A 153 40.15 -5.90 -40.15
C VAL A 153 39.12 -6.30 -39.08
N ALA A 154 38.81 -5.35 -38.19
CA ALA A 154 37.84 -5.52 -37.12
C ALA A 154 36.41 -5.83 -37.64
N PRO A 155 35.67 -6.77 -37.02
CA PRO A 155 34.32 -7.13 -37.46
C PRO A 155 33.29 -6.02 -37.15
N PRO A 156 32.26 -5.85 -38.00
CA PRO A 156 31.23 -4.83 -37.81
C PRO A 156 30.31 -5.14 -36.61
N PRO A 157 29.75 -4.11 -35.95
CA PRO A 157 28.93 -4.26 -34.75
C PRO A 157 27.60 -4.99 -35.05
N ARG A 158 27.31 -6.03 -34.27
CA ARG A 158 26.00 -6.73 -34.26
C ARG A 158 24.90 -5.77 -33.80
N ALA A 159 23.84 -5.68 -34.59
CA ALA A 159 22.62 -4.96 -34.26
C ALA A 159 21.96 -5.58 -33.01
N VAL A 160 21.79 -4.76 -31.98
CA VAL A 160 21.11 -5.11 -30.73
C VAL A 160 19.61 -5.15 -31.01
N ALA A 161 18.96 -6.28 -30.73
CA ALA A 161 17.51 -6.42 -30.88
C ALA A 161 16.79 -5.38 -30.02
N GLN A 162 16.02 -4.50 -30.67
CA GLN A 162 15.21 -3.49 -29.99
C GLN A 162 14.11 -4.20 -29.19
N LEU A 163 14.26 -4.20 -27.86
CA LEU A 163 13.18 -4.57 -26.94
C LEU A 163 12.07 -3.53 -27.10
N LYS A 164 10.91 -3.95 -27.60
CA LYS A 164 9.73 -3.10 -27.67
C LYS A 164 9.39 -2.62 -26.26
N PRO A 165 9.21 -1.30 -26.04
CA PRO A 165 8.82 -0.78 -24.74
C PRO A 165 7.43 -1.29 -24.39
N MET A 166 7.35 -2.13 -23.36
CA MET A 166 6.07 -2.54 -22.77
C MET A 166 5.39 -1.29 -22.22
N ARG A 167 4.18 -0.98 -22.71
CA ARG A 167 3.36 0.11 -22.20
C ARG A 167 2.66 -0.37 -20.93
N ILE A 168 3.05 0.24 -19.81
CA ILE A 168 2.52 -0.02 -18.47
C ILE A 168 0.98 0.08 -18.41
N GLY A 169 0.35 0.87 -19.30
CA GLY A 169 -1.10 1.00 -19.38
C GLY A 169 -1.85 -0.28 -19.78
N ASP A 170 -1.23 -1.16 -20.57
CA ASP A 170 -1.90 -2.38 -21.06
C ASP A 170 -1.92 -3.48 -19.97
N GLU A 171 -0.94 -3.48 -19.07
CA GLU A 171 -0.90 -4.37 -17.89
C GLU A 171 -1.83 -3.86 -16.76
N LEU A 172 -1.94 -2.53 -16.58
CA LEU A 172 -2.82 -1.94 -15.56
C LEU A 172 -4.32 -2.17 -15.87
N SER A 173 -4.69 -2.12 -17.15
CA SER A 173 -6.08 -2.37 -17.58
C SER A 173 -6.50 -3.83 -17.34
N LYS A 174 -5.58 -4.79 -17.50
CA LYS A 174 -5.84 -6.21 -17.20
C LYS A 174 -6.00 -6.48 -15.71
N ALA A 175 -5.26 -5.78 -14.85
CA ALA A 175 -5.38 -5.92 -13.40
C ALA A 175 -6.71 -5.36 -12.86
N GLY A 176 -7.23 -4.28 -13.46
CA GLY A 176 -8.52 -3.68 -13.06
C GLY A 176 -9.74 -4.57 -13.30
N VAL A 177 -9.74 -5.34 -14.41
CA VAL A 177 -10.83 -6.26 -14.74
C VAL A 177 -10.87 -7.45 -13.78
N ALA A 178 -9.71 -7.98 -13.39
CA ALA A 178 -9.61 -9.11 -12.46
C ALA A 178 -10.12 -8.79 -11.04
N LEU A 179 -10.06 -7.53 -10.61
CA LEU A 179 -10.56 -7.07 -9.30
C LEU A 179 -12.09 -6.93 -9.25
N LEU A 180 -12.74 -6.73 -10.39
CA LEU A 180 -14.20 -6.63 -10.48
C LEU A 180 -14.88 -8.00 -10.53
N GLU A 181 -14.15 -9.04 -10.92
CA GLU A 181 -14.65 -10.43 -10.97
C GLU A 181 -14.45 -11.21 -9.66
N ALA A 182 -13.82 -10.62 -8.63
CA ALA A 182 -13.66 -11.29 -7.35
C ALA A 182 -15.01 -11.45 -6.62
N PRO A 183 -15.38 -12.67 -6.17
CA PRO A 183 -16.66 -12.93 -5.54
C PRO A 183 -16.81 -12.16 -4.22
N ARG A 184 -17.91 -11.39 -4.12
CA ARG A 184 -18.28 -10.64 -2.91
C ARG A 184 -18.38 -11.59 -1.72
N VAL A 185 -17.50 -11.39 -0.73
CA VAL A 185 -17.56 -12.09 0.56
C VAL A 185 -18.84 -11.67 1.27
N VAL A 186 -19.72 -12.64 1.46
CA VAL A 186 -21.00 -12.54 2.17
C VAL A 186 -20.72 -12.17 3.63
N ALA A 187 -21.14 -10.98 4.05
CA ALA A 187 -21.09 -10.55 5.44
C ALA A 187 -22.41 -10.92 6.14
N GLU A 188 -22.33 -11.78 7.16
CA GLU A 188 -23.46 -12.18 8.00
C GLU A 188 -23.90 -11.05 8.98
N PRO A 189 -25.19 -11.02 9.38
CA PRO A 189 -25.79 -9.87 10.05
C PRO A 189 -25.50 -9.80 11.55
N VAL A 190 -24.98 -8.64 11.98
CA VAL A 190 -24.74 -8.25 13.37
C VAL A 190 -26.04 -7.72 13.99
N ALA A 191 -26.88 -8.60 14.53
CA ALA A 191 -28.12 -8.23 15.22
C ALA A 191 -28.05 -8.61 16.71
N ALA A 192 -27.19 -7.94 17.49
CA ALA A 192 -27.20 -8.01 18.95
C ALA A 192 -26.43 -6.82 19.57
N THR A 193 -26.94 -5.59 19.50
CA THR A 193 -26.18 -4.38 19.90
C THR A 193 -27.03 -3.40 20.72
N PRO A 194 -27.31 -3.75 21.99
CA PRO A 194 -26.99 -2.82 23.09
C PRO A 194 -25.85 -3.36 23.98
N ASP A 195 -25.70 -4.69 24.05
CA ASP A 195 -24.63 -5.33 24.81
C ASP A 195 -23.25 -5.15 24.18
N VAL A 196 -23.16 -4.94 22.87
CA VAL A 196 -21.86 -4.78 22.20
C VAL A 196 -21.26 -3.40 22.50
N PHE A 197 -22.06 -2.34 22.61
CA PHE A 197 -21.55 -1.02 23.02
C PHE A 197 -21.12 -1.03 24.49
N ALA A 198 -21.89 -1.70 25.36
CA ALA A 198 -21.50 -1.90 26.76
C ALA A 198 -20.21 -2.73 26.86
N LYS A 199 -20.08 -3.82 26.08
CA LYS A 199 -18.87 -4.65 26.03
C LYS A 199 -17.68 -3.94 25.38
N LEU A 200 -17.90 -3.04 24.42
CA LEU A 200 -16.83 -2.24 23.81
C LEU A 200 -16.33 -1.16 24.77
N ALA A 201 -17.25 -0.47 25.47
CA ALA A 201 -16.91 0.49 26.51
C ALA A 201 -16.19 -0.18 27.70
N ASP A 202 -16.64 -1.37 28.10
CA ASP A 202 -16.00 -2.19 29.13
C ASP A 202 -14.63 -2.71 28.66
N ALA A 203 -14.49 -3.07 27.37
CA ALA A 203 -13.19 -3.45 26.79
C ALA A 203 -12.20 -2.28 26.65
N LEU A 204 -12.68 -1.05 26.48
CA LEU A 204 -11.85 0.16 26.38
C LEU A 204 -11.43 0.71 27.74
N THR A 205 -12.21 0.48 28.79
CA THR A 205 -11.94 0.97 30.15
C THR A 205 -11.23 -0.04 31.04
N LYS A 206 -11.30 -1.33 30.70
CA LYS A 206 -10.56 -2.37 31.41
C LYS A 206 -9.09 -2.33 30.98
N PRO A 207 -8.12 -2.08 31.88
CA PRO A 207 -6.71 -2.13 31.53
C PRO A 207 -6.42 -3.52 30.96
N MET A 208 -6.00 -3.56 29.69
CA MET A 208 -5.63 -4.81 29.03
C MET A 208 -4.62 -5.52 29.92
N ALA A 209 -5.01 -6.69 30.45
CA ALA A 209 -4.07 -7.57 31.08
C ALA A 209 -2.93 -7.79 30.10
N ALA A 210 -1.69 -7.62 30.56
CA ALA A 210 -0.49 -7.72 29.73
C ALA A 210 -0.60 -8.97 28.86
N VAL A 211 -0.76 -8.75 27.54
CA VAL A 211 -0.79 -9.82 26.56
C VAL A 211 0.53 -10.56 26.72
N PRO A 212 0.53 -11.87 27.02
CA PRO A 212 1.78 -12.62 27.07
C PRO A 212 2.48 -12.46 25.71
N ASP A 213 3.77 -12.16 25.73
CA ASP A 213 4.62 -12.01 24.54
C ASP A 213 4.55 -13.28 23.67
N GLU A 214 3.54 -13.38 22.80
CA GLU A 214 3.44 -14.48 21.84
C GLU A 214 4.10 -14.09 20.52
N PRO A 215 5.13 -14.82 20.06
CA PRO A 215 5.80 -14.57 18.79
C PRO A 215 4.95 -14.94 17.55
N ALA A 216 3.76 -15.51 17.74
CA ALA A 216 2.94 -16.13 16.68
C ALA A 216 2.44 -15.14 15.61
N ALA A 217 2.14 -13.89 15.99
CA ALA A 217 1.65 -12.89 15.04
C ALA A 217 2.73 -12.42 14.05
N ARG A 218 4.01 -12.42 14.47
CA ARG A 218 5.13 -12.04 13.59
C ARG A 218 5.47 -13.14 12.59
N THR A 219 5.32 -14.41 12.97
CA THR A 219 5.45 -15.55 12.04
C THR A 219 4.34 -15.60 11.00
N ALA A 220 3.09 -15.28 11.37
CA ALA A 220 1.96 -15.28 10.43
C ALA A 220 2.09 -14.21 9.32
N LEU A 221 2.71 -13.07 9.62
CA LEU A 221 2.99 -12.02 8.62
C LEU A 221 4.18 -12.36 7.71
N ALA A 222 5.14 -13.15 8.21
CA ALA A 222 6.32 -13.57 7.45
C ALA A 222 6.02 -14.72 6.45
N GLU A 223 4.94 -15.47 6.65
CA GLU A 223 4.52 -16.59 5.80
C GLU A 223 3.57 -16.19 4.67
N LEU A 224 3.16 -14.92 4.58
CA LEU A 224 2.34 -14.45 3.48
C LEU A 224 3.13 -14.48 2.16
N PRO A 225 2.57 -15.07 1.09
CA PRO A 225 3.25 -15.14 -0.20
C PRO A 225 3.54 -13.72 -0.75
N ASP A 226 4.69 -13.53 -1.42
CA ASP A 226 5.16 -12.22 -1.93
C ASP A 226 4.09 -11.46 -2.76
N VAL A 227 3.12 -12.16 -3.35
CA VAL A 227 1.99 -11.59 -4.10
C VAL A 227 0.98 -10.86 -3.20
N ALA A 228 0.80 -11.30 -1.95
CA ALA A 228 -0.01 -10.61 -0.95
C ALA A 228 0.67 -9.34 -0.43
N LEU A 229 2.01 -9.30 -0.43
CA LEU A 229 2.79 -8.14 -0.01
C LEU A 229 2.82 -7.02 -1.07
N THR A 230 2.66 -7.35 -2.36
CA THR A 230 2.54 -6.35 -3.44
C THR A 230 1.20 -5.61 -3.46
N GLY A 231 0.18 -6.10 -2.75
CA GLY A 231 -1.11 -5.41 -2.57
C GLY A 231 -1.14 -4.39 -1.43
N LEU A 232 -0.05 -4.27 -0.66
CA LEU A 232 0.10 -3.35 0.46
C LEU A 232 0.93 -2.12 0.07
N GLU A 233 0.73 -1.57 -1.13
CA GLU A 233 1.08 -0.16 -1.31
C GLU A 233 0.31 0.65 -0.26
N PRO A 234 0.92 1.65 0.39
CA PRO A 234 0.22 2.51 1.33
C PRO A 234 -0.96 3.13 0.60
N LEU A 235 -2.16 2.62 0.89
CA LEU A 235 -3.43 3.10 0.34
C LEU A 235 -3.59 4.57 0.75
N ARG A 236 -3.11 5.48 -0.10
CA ARG A 236 -3.42 6.91 0.00
C ARG A 236 -4.94 7.04 0.03
N GLY A 237 -5.47 7.66 1.08
CA GLY A 237 -6.90 7.82 1.31
C GLY A 237 -7.53 6.89 2.35
N THR A 238 -6.80 5.93 2.94
CA THR A 238 -7.32 5.14 4.08
C THR A 238 -7.64 6.01 5.30
N ALA A 239 -6.83 7.02 5.60
CA ALA A 239 -7.10 7.99 6.66
C ALA A 239 -8.39 8.78 6.39
N GLN A 240 -8.60 9.24 5.16
CA GLN A 240 -9.82 9.98 4.77
C GLN A 240 -11.07 9.07 4.84
N LYS A 241 -10.94 7.80 4.47
CA LYS A 241 -12.02 6.81 4.56
C LYS A 241 -12.31 6.40 6.01
N ALA A 242 -11.28 6.29 6.86
CA ALA A 242 -11.42 6.05 8.29
C ALA A 242 -12.07 7.26 8.99
N PHE A 243 -11.67 8.48 8.65
CA PHE A 243 -12.29 9.71 9.15
C PHE A 243 -13.75 9.84 8.72
N ALA A 244 -14.06 9.57 7.45
CA ALA A 244 -15.44 9.56 6.96
C ALA A 244 -16.31 8.52 7.70
N ARG A 245 -15.73 7.37 8.05
CA ARG A 245 -16.41 6.33 8.84
C ARG A 245 -16.59 6.75 10.31
N LEU A 246 -15.59 7.38 10.90
CA LEU A 246 -15.69 7.95 12.25
C LEU A 246 -16.78 9.02 12.34
N MET A 247 -16.84 9.95 11.38
CA MET A 247 -17.86 10.99 11.33
C MET A 247 -19.26 10.41 11.13
N ARG A 248 -19.38 9.31 10.38
CA ARG A 248 -20.62 8.53 10.26
C ARG A 248 -21.06 7.96 11.61
N ASP A 249 -20.14 7.40 12.38
CA ASP A 249 -20.47 6.76 13.66
C ASP A 249 -20.81 7.81 14.74
N VAL A 250 -20.08 8.93 14.80
CA VAL A 250 -20.35 10.02 15.78
C VAL A 250 -21.67 10.73 15.48
N GLY A 251 -22.02 10.93 14.21
CA GLY A 251 -23.30 11.55 13.81
C GLY A 251 -24.54 10.73 14.16
N THR A 252 -24.38 9.42 14.44
CA THR A 252 -25.51 8.53 14.81
C THR A 252 -25.83 8.57 16.31
N VAL A 253 -24.94 9.11 17.15
CA VAL A 253 -25.16 9.29 18.59
C VAL A 253 -25.92 10.59 18.86
N SER A 254 -27.09 10.73 18.23
CA SER A 254 -28.05 11.75 18.60
C SER A 254 -28.78 11.29 19.87
N VAL A 255 -28.34 11.79 21.02
CA VAL A 255 -29.01 11.55 22.30
C VAL A 255 -30.38 12.23 22.25
N LYS A 256 -31.42 11.43 22.07
CA LYS A 256 -32.81 11.89 22.14
C LYS A 256 -33.05 12.43 23.56
N PRO A 257 -33.37 13.73 23.74
CA PRO A 257 -33.59 14.29 25.07
C PRO A 257 -34.80 13.59 25.70
N LYS A 258 -34.64 13.06 26.92
CA LYS A 258 -35.74 12.53 27.72
C LYS A 258 -36.59 13.72 28.19
N SER A 259 -37.74 13.90 27.55
CA SER A 259 -38.87 14.66 28.11
C SER A 259 -39.67 13.79 29.05
#